data_AF-A0AAD5TL57-F1
#
_entry.id   AF-A0AAD5TL57-F1
#
_cell.length_a   1.000
_cell.length_b   1.000
_cell.length_c   1.000
_cell.angle_alpha   90.00
_cell.angle_beta   90.00
_cell.angle_gamma   90.00
#
_symmetry.space_group_name_H-M   'P 1'
#
loop_
_entity.id
_entity.type
_entity.pdbx_description
1 polymer ?
#
loop_
_entity_poly.entity_id
_entity_poly.type
_entity_poly.pdbx_seq_one_letter_code
_entity_poly.pdbx_strand_id
1 'polypeptide(L)'
;MRPPPRATEYEYVDTVNLNLLCCICYCPFIDPVSSPCGHTFCRLCASAALSSAQTCPVDRAPLSLAQLQPAARVITSMVEELQVPRGALEVHVEECGHGLVTCEVCQSAVKNKDIEAHATECPGSTVTCPDCREPILRSGFSEHASICQEATMSCPHISHGCPWEGKRRLFYSDHKSSCPFEAIKGFFILNDQKMDALTRLNMTLKSEISDLRTEIAILRDAPPVPVPAAFLPPIVEETADRMGQLLLDTDLLRGELMNINAGFSALEMRQDVALLNETARLREEMHSVRALCQAVQSQLLNFALDRRKETSSNITSSVLTSTFNALAGSSGDSGNTTGNASPPLSAKKGSAARPVVPGRSDSSTGTKL
;
A
#
# COMPACT_ATOMS: atom_id res chain seq x y z
N MET A 1 18.48 -21.48 -32.86
CA MET A 1 19.71 -21.05 -32.15
C MET A 1 20.87 -21.09 -33.12
N ARG A 2 21.73 -20.05 -33.14
CA ARG A 2 22.95 -20.04 -33.97
C ARG A 2 23.96 -21.04 -33.36
N PRO A 3 24.69 -21.85 -34.15
CA PRO A 3 25.75 -22.68 -33.59
C PRO A 3 26.84 -21.79 -32.96
N PRO A 4 27.56 -22.27 -31.93
CA PRO A 4 28.67 -21.52 -31.36
C PRO A 4 29.74 -21.26 -32.45
N PRO A 5 30.41 -20.10 -32.43
CA PRO A 5 31.41 -19.77 -33.43
C PRO A 5 32.56 -20.79 -33.41
N ARG A 6 33.04 -21.17 -34.60
CA ARG A 6 34.24 -22.00 -34.73
C ARG A 6 35.45 -21.11 -34.44
N ALA A 7 36.35 -21.58 -33.58
CA ALA A 7 37.48 -20.80 -33.10
C ALA A 7 38.59 -20.67 -34.16
N THR A 8 38.62 -19.51 -34.85
CA THR A 8 39.73 -19.07 -35.71
C THR A 8 40.01 -17.56 -35.55
N GLU A 9 39.71 -16.98 -34.39
CA GLU A 9 39.74 -15.52 -34.15
C GLU A 9 40.77 -15.04 -33.11
N TYR A 10 41.54 -15.95 -32.51
CA TYR A 10 42.65 -15.58 -31.61
C TYR A 10 43.98 -16.00 -32.23
N GLU A 11 44.66 -15.03 -32.82
CA GLU A 11 46.11 -15.04 -32.93
C GLU A 11 46.68 -14.93 -31.51
N TYR A 12 47.83 -15.55 -31.23
CA TYR A 12 48.50 -15.49 -29.92
C TYR A 12 49.89 -14.88 -30.13
N VAL A 13 50.35 -14.05 -29.19
CA VAL A 13 51.65 -13.36 -29.28
C VAL A 13 52.80 -14.39 -29.30
N ASP A 14 52.68 -15.39 -28.43
CA ASP A 14 53.64 -16.47 -28.27
C ASP A 14 53.09 -17.80 -28.81
N THR A 15 54.00 -18.71 -29.18
CA THR A 15 53.63 -20.08 -29.57
C THR A 15 53.03 -20.83 -28.38
N VAL A 16 51.72 -21.09 -28.42
CA VAL A 16 51.03 -21.79 -27.31
C VAL A 16 51.58 -23.21 -27.14
N ASN A 17 51.82 -23.59 -25.87
CA ASN A 17 52.28 -24.93 -25.52
C ASN A 17 51.24 -25.99 -25.93
N LEU A 18 51.67 -27.01 -26.68
CA LEU A 18 50.81 -28.10 -27.18
C LEU A 18 50.02 -28.82 -26.07
N ASN A 19 50.55 -28.86 -24.83
CA ASN A 19 49.87 -29.47 -23.68
C ASN A 19 48.66 -28.67 -23.17
N LEU A 20 48.48 -27.42 -23.62
CA LEU A 20 47.34 -26.56 -23.31
C LEU A 20 46.27 -26.60 -24.41
N LEU A 21 46.47 -27.40 -25.47
CA LEU A 21 45.54 -27.51 -26.59
C LEU A 21 44.58 -28.70 -26.43
N CYS A 22 43.31 -28.47 -26.75
CA CYS A 22 42.30 -29.52 -26.79
C CYS A 22 42.43 -30.37 -28.06
N CYS A 23 42.59 -31.69 -27.94
CA CYS A 23 42.75 -32.60 -29.08
C CYS A 23 41.50 -32.73 -30.00
N ILE A 24 40.38 -32.08 -29.66
CA ILE A 24 39.15 -32.08 -30.46
C ILE A 24 39.08 -30.86 -31.39
N CYS A 25 39.44 -29.67 -30.89
CA CYS A 25 39.40 -28.41 -31.66
C CYS A 25 40.78 -27.84 -31.99
N TYR A 26 41.86 -28.44 -31.47
CA TYR A 26 43.26 -28.01 -31.61
C TYR A 26 43.55 -26.57 -31.15
N CYS A 27 42.64 -25.99 -30.37
CA CYS A 27 42.76 -24.66 -29.77
C CYS A 27 43.10 -24.75 -28.27
N PRO A 28 43.61 -23.67 -27.65
CA PRO A 28 43.78 -23.61 -26.21
C PRO A 28 42.46 -23.85 -25.45
N PHE A 29 42.52 -24.43 -24.25
CA PHE A 29 41.31 -24.88 -23.56
C PHE A 29 40.36 -23.75 -23.14
N ILE A 30 39.21 -23.65 -23.80
CA ILE A 30 38.09 -22.80 -23.35
C ILE A 30 37.22 -23.58 -22.37
N ASP A 31 37.13 -23.13 -21.13
CA ASP A 31 36.37 -23.77 -20.04
C ASP A 31 36.80 -25.25 -19.87
N PRO A 32 38.05 -25.50 -19.41
CA PRO A 32 38.66 -26.83 -19.39
C PRO A 32 37.96 -27.78 -18.41
N VAL A 33 37.62 -28.98 -18.89
CA VAL A 33 37.10 -30.09 -18.10
C VAL A 33 37.99 -31.32 -18.25
N SER A 34 38.27 -31.98 -17.13
CA SER A 34 39.08 -33.21 -17.08
C SER A 34 38.19 -34.43 -16.84
N SER A 35 38.50 -35.53 -17.52
CA SER A 35 37.87 -36.84 -17.32
C SER A 35 38.55 -37.63 -16.19
N PRO A 36 37.89 -38.65 -15.61
CA PRO A 36 38.52 -39.53 -14.63
C PRO A 36 39.68 -40.36 -15.19
N CYS A 37 39.81 -40.50 -16.52
CA CYS A 37 40.98 -41.11 -17.16
C CYS A 37 42.15 -40.12 -17.38
N GLY A 38 42.05 -38.87 -16.91
CA GLY A 38 43.13 -37.89 -16.88
C GLY A 38 43.23 -36.98 -18.12
N HIS A 39 42.35 -37.16 -19.11
CA HIS A 39 42.35 -36.34 -20.33
C HIS A 39 41.53 -35.06 -20.14
N THR A 40 42.03 -33.93 -20.66
CA THR A 40 41.38 -32.61 -20.53
C THR A 40 40.90 -32.10 -21.89
N PHE A 41 39.76 -31.42 -21.91
CA PHE A 41 39.06 -30.95 -23.11
C PHE A 41 38.35 -29.63 -22.82
N CYS A 42 38.00 -28.85 -23.85
CA CYS A 42 37.05 -27.74 -23.68
C CYS A 42 35.65 -28.29 -23.34
N ARG A 43 34.89 -27.69 -22.40
CA ARG A 43 33.57 -28.20 -21.98
C ARG A 43 32.61 -28.45 -23.14
N LEU A 44 32.55 -27.52 -24.09
CA LEU A 44 31.70 -27.67 -25.28
C LEU A 44 32.16 -28.84 -26.18
N CYS A 45 33.48 -28.99 -26.40
CA CYS A 45 34.03 -30.09 -27.19
C CYS A 45 33.77 -31.46 -26.55
N ALA A 46 33.92 -31.58 -25.23
CA ALA A 46 33.58 -32.79 -24.49
C ALA A 46 32.08 -33.10 -24.58
N SER A 47 31.20 -32.09 -24.44
CA SER A 47 29.76 -32.28 -24.58
C SER A 47 29.33 -32.74 -25.97
N ALA A 48 29.95 -32.20 -27.03
CA ALA A 48 29.69 -32.62 -28.40
C ALA A 48 30.18 -34.07 -28.64
N ALA A 49 31.40 -34.40 -28.24
CA ALA A 49 31.96 -35.74 -28.41
C ALA A 49 31.13 -36.81 -27.66
N LEU A 50 30.83 -36.58 -26.38
CA LEU A 50 30.07 -37.51 -25.54
C LEU A 50 28.59 -37.63 -25.92
N SER A 51 28.05 -36.67 -26.68
CA SER A 51 26.72 -36.82 -27.31
C SER A 51 26.71 -37.82 -28.47
N SER A 52 27.86 -38.07 -29.10
CA SER A 52 28.00 -39.01 -30.23
C SER A 52 28.47 -40.40 -29.81
N ALA A 53 29.36 -40.50 -28.83
CA ALA A 53 29.84 -41.75 -28.25
C ALA A 53 30.22 -41.55 -26.78
N GLN A 54 29.73 -42.39 -25.88
CA GLN A 54 30.04 -42.33 -24.44
C GLN A 54 31.42 -42.95 -24.11
N THR A 55 32.44 -42.52 -24.85
CA THR A 55 33.83 -42.91 -24.68
C THR A 55 34.75 -41.70 -24.81
N CYS A 56 35.86 -41.73 -24.10
CA CYS A 56 36.88 -40.69 -24.17
C CYS A 56 37.51 -40.65 -25.58
N PRO A 57 37.61 -39.47 -26.24
CA PRO A 57 38.18 -39.35 -27.59
C PRO A 57 39.66 -39.75 -27.75
N VAL A 58 40.42 -39.88 -26.64
CA VAL A 58 41.86 -40.18 -26.68
C VAL A 58 42.13 -41.67 -26.44
N ASP A 59 41.66 -42.22 -25.32
CA ASP A 59 41.95 -43.60 -24.88
C ASP A 59 40.78 -44.58 -25.06
N ARG A 60 39.61 -44.08 -25.52
CA ARG A 60 38.34 -44.83 -25.67
C ARG A 60 37.79 -45.45 -24.38
N ALA A 61 38.28 -45.03 -23.20
CA ALA A 61 37.71 -45.43 -21.92
C ALA A 61 36.22 -45.01 -21.83
N PRO A 62 35.34 -45.81 -21.19
CA PRO A 62 33.93 -45.46 -21.03
C PRO A 62 33.79 -44.17 -20.21
N LEU A 63 33.10 -43.18 -20.76
CA LEU A 63 33.02 -41.83 -20.21
C LEU A 63 31.65 -41.20 -20.46
N SER A 64 31.07 -40.62 -19.42
CA SER A 64 29.80 -39.89 -19.49
C SER A 64 29.95 -38.44 -19.01
N LEU A 65 29.03 -37.56 -19.44
CA LEU A 65 29.11 -36.13 -19.14
C LEU A 65 29.09 -35.80 -17.64
N ALA A 66 28.40 -36.62 -16.83
CA ALA A 66 28.33 -36.43 -15.38
C ALA A 66 29.64 -36.77 -14.65
N GLN A 67 30.56 -37.49 -15.30
CA GLN A 67 31.86 -37.87 -14.73
C GLN A 67 32.97 -36.85 -15.01
N LEU A 68 32.71 -35.87 -15.89
CA LEU A 68 33.65 -34.77 -16.12
C LEU A 68 33.69 -33.85 -14.90
N GLN A 69 34.88 -33.39 -14.54
CA GLN A 69 35.09 -32.37 -13.51
C GLN A 69 35.74 -31.13 -14.13
N PRO A 70 35.60 -29.94 -13.52
CA PRO A 70 36.43 -28.79 -13.89
C PRO A 70 37.91 -29.18 -13.80
N ALA A 71 38.72 -28.75 -14.76
CA ALA A 71 40.14 -29.06 -14.74
C ALA A 71 40.85 -28.41 -13.55
N ALA A 72 42.04 -28.93 -13.21
CA ALA A 72 42.86 -28.36 -12.15
C ALA A 72 43.14 -26.87 -12.41
N ARG A 73 42.97 -26.02 -11.39
CA ARG A 73 43.10 -24.55 -11.49
C ARG A 73 44.36 -24.05 -12.19
N VAL A 74 45.47 -24.79 -12.09
CA VAL A 74 46.74 -24.47 -12.78
C VAL A 74 46.58 -24.49 -14.31
N ILE A 75 45.79 -25.41 -14.86
CA ILE A 75 45.50 -25.49 -16.30
C ILE A 75 44.65 -24.31 -16.73
N THR A 76 43.65 -23.92 -15.93
CA THR A 76 42.83 -22.73 -16.18
C THR A 76 43.69 -21.46 -16.18
N SER A 77 44.51 -21.25 -15.14
CA SER A 77 45.43 -20.10 -15.03
C SER A 77 46.39 -20.04 -16.22
N MET A 78 47.03 -21.17 -16.57
CA MET A 78 47.97 -21.25 -17.70
C MET A 78 47.34 -20.94 -19.06
N VAL A 79 46.02 -21.10 -19.23
CA VAL A 79 45.31 -20.72 -20.46
C VAL A 79 44.80 -19.28 -20.40
N GLU A 80 44.34 -18.81 -19.23
CA GLU A 80 43.95 -17.42 -18.98
C GLU A 80 45.14 -16.44 -19.09
N GLU A 81 46.36 -16.91 -18.82
CA GLU A 81 47.61 -16.15 -18.96
C GLU A 81 48.16 -16.09 -20.40
N LEU A 82 47.57 -16.81 -21.37
CA LEU A 82 48.01 -16.77 -22.76
C LEU A 82 47.76 -15.39 -23.38
N GLN A 83 48.84 -14.73 -23.79
CA GLN A 83 48.78 -13.42 -24.40
C GLN A 83 48.23 -13.51 -25.83
N VAL A 84 47.01 -13.02 -26.03
CA VAL A 84 46.52 -12.63 -27.36
C VAL A 84 47.06 -11.24 -27.69
N PRO A 85 47.47 -10.96 -28.95
CA PRO A 85 47.80 -9.61 -29.35
C PRO A 85 46.58 -8.74 -29.11
N ARG A 86 46.77 -7.55 -28.54
CA ARG A 86 45.72 -6.52 -28.51
C ARG A 86 45.56 -5.96 -29.92
N GLY A 87 44.90 -6.72 -30.80
CA GLY A 87 44.58 -6.32 -32.16
C GLY A 87 43.90 -4.96 -32.13
N ALA A 88 44.60 -3.95 -32.66
CA ALA A 88 44.22 -2.54 -32.66
C ALA A 88 43.44 -2.10 -31.41
N LEU A 89 44.10 -2.04 -30.25
CA LEU A 89 43.47 -1.64 -28.98
C LEU A 89 42.66 -0.33 -29.09
N GLU A 90 43.12 0.60 -29.93
CA GLU A 90 42.43 1.86 -30.26
C GLU A 90 41.04 1.60 -30.88
N VAL A 91 40.98 0.77 -31.94
CA VAL A 91 39.71 0.39 -32.60
C VAL A 91 38.83 -0.45 -31.66
N HIS A 92 39.42 -1.39 -30.90
CA HIS A 92 38.64 -2.18 -29.96
C HIS A 92 38.02 -1.32 -28.85
N VAL A 93 38.68 -0.27 -28.36
CA VAL A 93 38.12 0.60 -27.31
C VAL A 93 36.91 1.39 -27.83
N GLU A 94 36.90 1.78 -29.11
CA GLU A 94 35.76 2.44 -29.74
C GLU A 94 34.59 1.47 -30.02
N GLU A 95 34.87 0.26 -30.51
CA GLU A 95 33.85 -0.75 -30.87
C GLU A 95 33.38 -1.61 -29.69
N CYS A 96 34.08 -1.61 -28.56
CA CYS A 96 33.73 -2.43 -27.40
C CYS A 96 32.48 -1.88 -26.69
N GLY A 97 31.34 -2.57 -26.86
CA GLY A 97 30.09 -2.27 -26.16
C GLY A 97 30.19 -2.28 -24.63
N HIS A 98 31.28 -2.80 -24.04
CA HIS A 98 31.55 -2.77 -22.60
C HIS A 98 32.46 -1.60 -22.16
N GLY A 99 33.06 -0.86 -23.10
CA GLY A 99 33.81 0.38 -22.81
C GLY A 99 32.92 1.43 -22.16
N LEU A 100 33.50 2.30 -21.33
CA LEU A 100 32.78 3.37 -20.64
C LEU A 100 32.84 4.67 -21.44
N VAL A 101 31.67 5.26 -21.71
CA VAL A 101 31.47 6.56 -22.36
C VAL A 101 30.83 7.51 -21.35
N THR A 102 31.28 8.76 -21.32
CA THR A 102 30.69 9.81 -20.48
C THR A 102 29.45 10.41 -21.14
N CYS A 103 28.30 10.39 -20.45
CA CYS A 103 27.11 11.07 -20.95
C CYS A 103 27.31 12.59 -20.95
N GLU A 104 27.08 13.25 -22.08
CA GLU A 104 27.24 14.72 -22.21
C GLU A 104 26.29 15.51 -21.28
N VAL A 105 25.12 14.93 -20.96
CA VAL A 105 24.04 15.63 -20.24
C VAL A 105 24.20 15.55 -18.72
N CYS A 106 24.55 14.37 -18.18
CA CYS A 106 24.71 14.18 -16.72
C CYS A 106 26.15 13.89 -16.28
N GLN A 107 27.11 13.81 -17.21
CA GLN A 107 28.54 13.60 -16.98
C GLN A 107 28.91 12.26 -16.31
N SER A 108 27.96 11.34 -16.12
CA SER A 108 28.24 10.00 -15.59
C SER A 108 28.85 9.08 -16.65
N ALA A 109 29.78 8.21 -16.25
CA ALA A 109 30.31 7.14 -17.08
C ALA A 109 29.31 5.97 -17.18
N VAL A 110 28.94 5.60 -18.41
CA VAL A 110 27.97 4.56 -18.75
C VAL A 110 28.61 3.62 -19.78
N LYS A 111 28.25 2.33 -19.80
CA LYS A 111 28.78 1.41 -20.82
C LYS A 111 28.23 1.80 -22.20
N ASN A 112 29.05 1.70 -23.24
CA ASN A 112 28.72 2.12 -24.60
C ASN A 112 27.41 1.46 -25.10
N LYS A 113 27.26 0.15 -24.93
CA LYS A 113 26.01 -0.58 -25.28
C LYS A 113 24.75 -0.11 -24.53
N ASP A 114 24.93 0.51 -23.37
CA ASP A 114 23.86 0.95 -22.47
C ASP A 114 23.61 2.48 -22.63
N ILE A 115 24.35 3.19 -23.49
CA ILE A 115 24.26 4.66 -23.64
C ILE A 115 22.93 5.11 -24.26
N GLU A 116 22.36 4.35 -25.20
CA GLU A 116 21.07 4.66 -25.82
C GLU A 116 19.92 4.56 -24.81
N ALA A 117 19.92 3.50 -24.00
CA ALA A 117 18.98 3.33 -22.89
C ALA A 117 19.19 4.39 -21.80
N HIS A 118 20.44 4.77 -21.53
CA HIS A 118 20.72 5.88 -20.63
C HIS A 118 20.22 7.22 -21.21
N ALA A 119 20.31 7.47 -22.51
CA ALA A 119 19.89 8.74 -23.10
C ALA A 119 18.38 9.02 -22.91
N THR A 120 17.54 7.98 -22.96
CA THR A 120 16.09 8.11 -22.74
C THR A 120 15.72 8.25 -21.26
N GLU A 121 16.52 7.67 -20.35
CA GLU A 121 16.28 7.67 -18.89
C GLU A 121 17.22 8.61 -18.11
N CYS A 122 18.04 9.40 -18.80
CA CYS A 122 19.15 10.16 -18.23
C CYS A 122 18.68 11.07 -17.08
N PRO A 123 19.24 10.97 -15.86
CA PRO A 123 18.85 11.81 -14.73
C PRO A 123 19.02 13.31 -14.98
N GLY A 124 20.01 13.69 -15.81
CA GLY A 124 20.26 15.07 -16.23
C GLY A 124 19.42 15.53 -17.43
N SER A 125 18.68 14.64 -18.10
CA SER A 125 17.78 15.06 -19.19
C SER A 125 16.71 16.00 -18.67
N THR A 126 16.38 17.02 -19.45
CA THR A 126 15.30 17.97 -19.11
C THR A 126 13.98 17.45 -19.67
N VAL A 127 12.96 17.40 -18.83
CA VAL A 127 11.58 17.02 -19.14
C VAL A 127 10.64 18.18 -18.86
N THR A 128 9.62 18.36 -19.71
CA THR A 128 8.62 19.42 -19.54
C THR A 128 7.51 18.98 -18.60
N CYS A 129 7.14 19.78 -17.61
CA CYS A 129 5.98 19.49 -16.75
C CYS A 129 4.68 19.47 -17.58
N PRO A 130 3.81 18.44 -17.46
CA PRO A 130 2.52 18.45 -18.14
C PRO A 130 1.58 19.55 -17.64
N ASP A 131 1.67 19.92 -16.35
CA ASP A 131 0.74 20.84 -15.70
C ASP A 131 1.15 22.32 -15.84
N CYS A 132 2.42 22.65 -15.55
CA CYS A 132 2.93 24.02 -15.58
C CYS A 132 3.77 24.37 -16.82
N ARG A 133 4.18 23.37 -17.62
CA ARG A 133 5.02 23.52 -18.83
C ARG A 133 6.44 24.05 -18.62
N GLU A 134 6.90 24.17 -17.39
CA GLU A 134 8.31 24.49 -17.09
C GLU A 134 9.24 23.31 -17.44
N PRO A 135 10.46 23.59 -17.94
CA PRO A 135 11.52 22.59 -18.14
C PRO A 135 12.18 22.24 -16.80
N ILE A 136 12.23 20.96 -16.45
CA ILE A 136 12.75 20.44 -15.17
C ILE A 136 13.70 19.27 -15.44
N LEU A 137 14.78 19.15 -14.68
CA LEU A 137 15.63 17.96 -14.75
C LEU A 137 14.86 16.70 -14.34
N ARG A 138 15.04 15.59 -15.05
CA ARG A 138 14.34 14.31 -14.79
C ARG A 138 14.54 13.84 -13.35
N SER A 139 15.73 14.03 -12.78
CA SER A 139 16.02 13.78 -11.36
C SER A 139 15.14 14.61 -10.41
N GLY A 140 14.90 15.89 -10.73
CA GLY A 140 14.07 16.82 -9.95
C GLY A 140 12.58 16.75 -10.25
N PHE A 141 12.13 15.96 -11.23
CA PHE A 141 10.71 15.91 -11.62
C PHE A 141 9.80 15.42 -10.48
N SER A 142 10.23 14.44 -9.69
CA SER A 142 9.47 13.92 -8.54
C SER A 142 9.27 14.99 -7.46
N GLU A 143 10.33 15.72 -7.12
CA GLU A 143 10.28 16.84 -6.17
C GLU A 143 9.39 17.96 -6.71
N HIS A 144 9.58 18.35 -7.97
CA HIS A 144 8.71 19.33 -8.64
C HIS A 144 7.23 18.91 -8.61
N ALA A 145 6.89 17.66 -8.92
CA ALA A 145 5.51 17.18 -8.90
C ALA A 145 4.86 17.32 -7.50
N SER A 146 5.66 17.21 -6.43
CA SER A 146 5.19 17.43 -5.05
C SER A 146 4.88 18.90 -4.71
N ILE A 147 5.46 19.87 -5.43
CA ILE A 147 5.31 21.32 -5.17
C ILE A 147 4.63 22.13 -6.30
N CYS A 148 4.48 21.58 -7.50
CA CYS A 148 3.89 22.22 -8.67
C CYS A 148 2.52 22.83 -8.38
N GLN A 149 2.36 24.14 -8.60
CA GLN A 149 1.12 24.86 -8.27
C GLN A 149 -0.03 24.61 -9.25
N GLU A 150 0.30 24.24 -10.49
CA GLU A 150 -0.68 23.94 -11.55
C GLU A 150 -1.18 22.50 -11.53
N ALA A 151 -0.44 21.59 -10.89
CA ALA A 151 -0.82 20.19 -10.78
C ALA A 151 -2.17 20.04 -10.05
N THR A 152 -3.03 19.19 -10.61
CA THR A 152 -4.29 18.82 -9.98
C THR A 152 -4.02 17.93 -8.77
N MET A 153 -4.66 18.22 -7.65
CA MET A 153 -4.64 17.38 -6.45
C MET A 153 -6.04 17.30 -5.84
N SER A 154 -6.32 16.16 -5.19
CA SER A 154 -7.46 16.01 -4.30
C SER A 154 -7.17 16.64 -2.93
N CYS A 155 -8.21 16.93 -2.18
CA CYS A 155 -8.08 17.36 -0.79
C CYS A 155 -7.44 16.24 0.06
N PRO A 156 -6.50 16.54 0.98
CA PRO A 156 -5.95 15.54 1.90
C PRO A 156 -7.01 14.78 2.72
N HIS A 157 -8.18 15.38 2.93
CA HIS A 157 -9.31 14.80 3.66
C HIS A 157 -10.26 13.98 2.77
N ILE A 158 -9.85 13.57 1.56
CA ILE A 158 -10.65 12.74 0.66
C ILE A 158 -10.99 11.37 1.28
N SER A 159 -10.10 10.80 2.08
CA SER A 159 -10.34 9.59 2.91
C SER A 159 -11.53 9.73 3.84
N HIS A 160 -11.77 10.94 4.35
CA HIS A 160 -12.87 11.27 5.26
C HIS A 160 -14.10 11.82 4.51
N GLY A 161 -14.08 11.85 3.17
CA GLY A 161 -15.22 12.21 2.33
C GLY A 161 -15.21 13.61 1.74
N CYS A 162 -14.08 14.35 1.77
CA CYS A 162 -14.00 15.63 1.06
C CYS A 162 -13.90 15.42 -0.47
N PRO A 163 -14.87 15.90 -1.28
CA PRO A 163 -14.92 15.61 -2.73
C PRO A 163 -14.13 16.64 -3.57
N TRP A 164 -13.33 17.51 -2.94
CA TRP A 164 -12.64 18.58 -3.66
C TRP A 164 -11.42 18.06 -4.41
N GLU A 165 -11.34 18.42 -5.69
CA GLU A 165 -10.21 18.19 -6.58
C GLU A 165 -9.99 19.44 -7.43
N GLY A 166 -8.74 19.85 -7.62
CA GLY A 166 -8.39 21.03 -8.39
C GLY A 166 -6.90 21.37 -8.34
N LYS A 167 -6.51 22.48 -8.98
CA LYS A 167 -5.11 22.92 -9.00
C LYS A 167 -4.58 23.19 -7.59
N ARG A 168 -3.37 22.74 -7.28
CA ARG A 168 -2.70 22.92 -5.97
C ARG A 168 -2.71 24.38 -5.47
N ARG A 169 -2.60 25.38 -6.34
CA ARG A 169 -2.74 26.80 -5.94
C ARG A 169 -4.09 27.11 -5.27
N LEU A 170 -5.19 26.59 -5.82
CA LEU A 170 -6.55 26.82 -5.35
C LEU A 170 -6.84 26.05 -4.05
N PHE A 171 -6.11 24.95 -3.81
CA PHE A 171 -6.13 24.28 -2.52
C PHE A 171 -5.70 25.25 -1.41
N TYR A 172 -4.56 25.92 -1.58
CA TYR A 172 -3.99 26.79 -0.54
C TYR A 172 -4.66 28.16 -0.43
N SER A 173 -5.17 28.74 -1.53
CA SER A 173 -5.83 30.04 -1.49
C SER A 173 -7.27 29.98 -0.97
N ASP A 174 -8.05 28.98 -1.42
CA ASP A 174 -9.51 29.01 -1.26
C ASP A 174 -10.01 27.81 -0.45
N HIS A 175 -9.61 26.59 -0.83
CA HIS A 175 -10.21 25.37 -0.28
C HIS A 175 -9.76 25.09 1.15
N LYS A 176 -8.46 25.24 1.47
CA LYS A 176 -7.90 24.83 2.78
C LYS A 176 -8.62 25.50 3.95
N SER A 177 -8.91 26.79 3.87
CA SER A 177 -9.63 27.54 4.91
C SER A 177 -11.15 27.34 4.89
N SER A 178 -11.73 26.92 3.77
CA SER A 178 -13.17 26.64 3.64
C SER A 178 -13.55 25.17 3.84
N CYS A 179 -12.56 24.27 3.86
CA CYS A 179 -12.76 22.82 4.01
C CYS A 179 -13.26 22.48 5.42
N PRO A 180 -14.48 21.91 5.58
CA PRO A 180 -15.02 21.55 6.89
C PRO A 180 -14.14 20.54 7.63
N PHE A 181 -13.45 19.67 6.88
CA PHE A 181 -12.59 18.62 7.41
C PHE A 181 -11.23 19.14 7.93
N GLU A 182 -10.69 20.22 7.36
CA GLU A 182 -9.42 20.82 7.82
C GLU A 182 -9.55 21.40 9.24
N ALA A 183 -10.71 21.98 9.57
CA ALA A 183 -11.01 22.52 10.90
C ALA A 183 -11.01 21.44 12.00
N ILE A 184 -11.37 20.19 11.66
CA ILE A 184 -11.47 19.06 12.59
C ILE A 184 -10.38 17.99 12.37
N LYS A 185 -9.32 18.28 11.59
CA LYS A 185 -8.25 17.31 11.27
C LYS A 185 -7.59 16.65 12.49
N GLY A 186 -7.49 17.38 13.61
CA GLY A 186 -6.96 16.84 14.87
C GLY A 186 -7.85 15.74 15.46
N PHE A 187 -9.17 15.82 15.26
CA PHE A 187 -10.09 14.76 15.65
C PHE A 187 -9.91 13.51 14.80
N PHE A 188 -9.72 13.64 13.48
CA PHE A 188 -9.47 12.48 12.61
C PHE A 188 -8.18 11.75 13.00
N ILE A 189 -7.07 12.47 13.21
CA ILE A 189 -5.79 11.87 13.65
C ILE A 189 -5.97 11.05 14.94
N LEU A 190 -6.64 11.60 15.96
CA LEU A 190 -6.88 10.90 17.22
C LEU A 190 -7.88 9.74 17.09
N ASN A 191 -8.91 9.91 16.26
CA ASN A 191 -9.90 8.87 16.01
C ASN A 191 -9.27 7.69 15.28
N ASP A 192 -8.49 7.94 14.23
CA ASP A 192 -7.85 6.90 13.43
C ASP A 192 -6.83 6.13 14.27
N GLN A 193 -6.00 6.81 15.07
CA GLN A 193 -5.13 6.17 16.06
C GLN A 193 -5.91 5.26 17.04
N LYS A 194 -7.09 5.70 17.50
CA LYS A 194 -7.96 4.91 18.38
C LYS A 194 -8.59 3.73 17.65
N MET A 195 -9.07 3.92 16.42
CA MET A 195 -9.65 2.84 15.59
C MET A 195 -8.60 1.78 15.25
N ASP A 196 -7.37 2.20 14.95
CA ASP A 196 -6.21 1.33 14.72
C ASP A 196 -5.84 0.53 15.98
N ALA A 197 -5.79 1.19 17.13
CA ALA A 197 -5.51 0.53 18.41
C ALA A 197 -6.59 -0.49 18.77
N LEU A 198 -7.87 -0.12 18.62
CA LEU A 198 -9.01 -1.02 18.81
C LEU A 198 -8.97 -2.19 17.82
N THR A 199 -8.66 -1.93 16.55
CA THR A 199 -8.57 -2.97 15.50
C THR A 199 -7.45 -3.96 15.81
N ARG A 200 -6.26 -3.49 16.19
CA ARG A 200 -5.15 -4.36 16.63
C ARG A 200 -5.54 -5.22 17.83
N LEU A 201 -6.08 -4.62 18.90
CA LEU A 201 -6.54 -5.38 20.07
C LEU A 201 -7.64 -6.40 19.72
N ASN A 202 -8.56 -6.05 18.82
CA ASN A 202 -9.61 -6.96 18.38
C ASN A 202 -9.05 -8.14 17.57
N MET A 203 -7.99 -7.93 16.78
CA MET A 203 -7.24 -9.00 16.10
C MET A 203 -6.50 -9.89 17.10
N THR A 204 -5.81 -9.32 18.10
CA THR A 204 -5.13 -10.08 19.16
C THR A 204 -6.11 -10.96 19.93
N LEU A 205 -7.21 -10.39 20.45
CA LEU A 205 -8.24 -11.15 21.17
C LEU A 205 -8.87 -12.25 20.31
N LYS A 206 -9.04 -12.02 18.99
CA LYS A 206 -9.52 -13.06 18.06
C LYS A 206 -8.51 -14.20 17.87
N SER A 207 -7.21 -13.90 17.90
CA SER A 207 -6.16 -14.93 17.91
C SER A 207 -6.23 -15.73 19.21
N GLU A 208 -6.17 -15.08 20.36
CA GLU A 208 -6.21 -15.73 21.68
C GLU A 208 -7.45 -16.63 21.84
N ILE A 209 -8.63 -16.16 21.40
CA ILE A 209 -9.86 -16.97 21.38
C ILE A 209 -9.75 -18.17 20.42
N SER A 210 -9.06 -18.04 19.28
CA SER A 210 -8.79 -19.15 18.37
C SER A 210 -7.85 -20.17 19.02
N ASP A 211 -6.75 -19.70 19.63
CA ASP A 211 -5.72 -20.52 20.24
C ASP A 211 -6.31 -21.32 21.42
N LEU A 212 -7.02 -20.66 22.34
CA LEU A 212 -7.75 -21.31 23.45
C LEU A 212 -8.79 -22.33 22.96
N ARG A 213 -9.48 -22.06 21.85
CA ARG A 213 -10.42 -23.04 21.24
C ARG A 213 -9.69 -24.26 20.70
N THR A 214 -8.49 -24.10 20.13
CA THR A 214 -7.68 -25.25 19.69
C THR A 214 -7.14 -26.05 20.88
N GLU A 215 -6.71 -25.40 21.94
CA GLU A 215 -6.26 -26.05 23.18
C GLU A 215 -7.40 -26.85 23.84
N ILE A 216 -8.60 -26.26 23.96
CA ILE A 216 -9.80 -26.96 24.47
C ILE A 216 -10.18 -28.15 23.57
N ALA A 217 -10.05 -28.03 22.24
CA ALA A 217 -10.31 -29.15 21.34
C ALA A 217 -9.31 -30.29 21.55
N ILE A 218 -8.02 -29.99 21.70
CA ILE A 218 -6.98 -30.98 22.02
C ILE A 218 -7.25 -31.65 23.37
N LEU A 219 -7.62 -30.89 24.40
CA LEU A 219 -7.93 -31.42 25.73
C LEU A 219 -9.21 -32.29 25.74
N ARG A 220 -10.21 -31.96 24.94
CA ARG A 220 -11.46 -32.74 24.81
C ARG A 220 -11.27 -34.03 24.01
N ASP A 221 -10.44 -33.98 22.98
CA ASP A 221 -10.18 -35.12 22.10
C ASP A 221 -9.00 -35.98 22.61
N ALA A 222 -8.35 -35.58 23.71
CA ALA A 222 -7.37 -36.38 24.43
C ALA A 222 -8.02 -37.67 24.98
N PRO A 223 -7.41 -38.86 24.77
CA PRO A 223 -7.95 -40.09 25.33
C PRO A 223 -7.95 -40.02 26.87
N PRO A 224 -8.97 -40.56 27.54
CA PRO A 224 -9.01 -40.56 29.00
C PRO A 224 -7.78 -41.29 29.53
N VAL A 225 -6.96 -40.57 30.30
CA VAL A 225 -5.77 -41.14 30.96
C VAL A 225 -6.25 -42.32 31.80
N PRO A 226 -5.68 -43.54 31.64
CA PRO A 226 -6.01 -44.65 32.51
C PRO A 226 -5.45 -44.38 33.90
N VAL A 227 -6.21 -43.68 34.75
CA VAL A 227 -5.91 -43.56 36.18
C VAL A 227 -5.90 -44.97 36.76
N PRO A 228 -4.76 -45.48 37.25
CA PRO A 228 -4.74 -46.77 37.91
C PRO A 228 -5.64 -46.68 39.15
N ALA A 229 -6.44 -47.72 39.43
CA ALA A 229 -7.40 -47.70 40.53
C ALA A 229 -6.79 -47.39 41.91
N ALA A 230 -5.46 -47.54 42.06
CA ALA A 230 -4.71 -47.16 43.26
C ALA A 230 -4.50 -45.64 43.46
N PHE A 231 -4.72 -44.81 42.42
CA PHE A 231 -4.61 -43.35 42.48
C PHE A 231 -5.95 -42.62 42.55
N LEU A 232 -7.06 -43.35 42.36
CA LEU A 232 -8.37 -42.86 42.79
C LEU A 232 -8.44 -43.05 44.32
N PRO A 233 -8.55 -41.98 45.13
CA PRO A 233 -8.89 -42.17 46.53
C PRO A 233 -10.22 -42.93 46.59
N PRO A 234 -10.39 -43.90 47.51
CA PRO A 234 -11.66 -44.59 47.63
C PRO A 234 -12.74 -43.55 47.89
N ILE A 235 -13.83 -43.61 47.12
CA ILE A 235 -15.00 -42.76 47.35
C ILE A 235 -15.69 -43.26 48.62
N VAL A 236 -15.14 -42.86 49.76
CA VAL A 236 -15.81 -42.93 51.06
C VAL A 236 -16.93 -41.90 51.08
N GLU A 237 -17.99 -42.17 51.85
CA GLU A 237 -19.21 -41.36 51.92
C GLU A 237 -18.90 -39.85 52.06
N GLU A 238 -17.98 -39.49 52.95
CA GLU A 238 -17.46 -38.13 53.18
C GLU A 238 -16.91 -37.44 51.91
N THR A 239 -16.27 -38.19 51.00
CA THR A 239 -15.74 -37.62 49.74
C THR A 239 -16.81 -37.44 48.67
N ALA A 240 -17.84 -38.29 48.65
CA ALA A 240 -19.01 -38.10 47.78
C ALA A 240 -19.82 -36.88 48.24
N ASP A 241 -20.07 -36.75 49.54
CA ASP A 241 -20.77 -35.61 50.14
C ASP A 241 -20.04 -34.29 49.87
N ARG A 242 -18.71 -34.27 50.04
CA ARG A 242 -17.89 -33.08 49.75
C ARG A 242 -17.90 -32.71 48.27
N MET A 243 -17.97 -33.69 47.36
CA MET A 243 -18.13 -33.42 45.92
C MET A 243 -19.53 -32.89 45.60
N GLY A 244 -20.58 -33.42 46.26
CA GLY A 244 -21.93 -32.89 46.19
C GLY A 244 -22.04 -31.44 46.69
N GLN A 245 -21.39 -31.09 47.80
CA GLN A 245 -21.29 -29.72 48.30
C GLN A 245 -20.61 -28.79 47.29
N LEU A 246 -19.46 -29.18 46.74
CA LEU A 246 -18.76 -28.35 45.73
C LEU A 246 -19.60 -28.11 44.47
N LEU A 247 -20.41 -29.08 44.04
CA LEU A 247 -21.34 -28.90 42.92
C LEU A 247 -22.48 -27.94 43.27
N LEU A 248 -23.05 -28.04 44.48
CA LEU A 248 -24.07 -27.12 44.98
C LEU A 248 -23.53 -25.69 45.13
N ASP A 249 -22.32 -25.52 45.65
CA ASP A 249 -21.65 -24.21 45.76
C ASP A 249 -21.36 -23.62 44.36
N THR A 250 -20.93 -24.45 43.41
CA THR A 250 -20.70 -24.02 42.01
C THR A 250 -22.01 -23.55 41.35
N ASP A 251 -23.11 -24.26 41.61
CA ASP A 251 -24.45 -23.90 41.11
C ASP A 251 -25.02 -22.64 41.77
N LEU A 252 -24.75 -22.45 43.07
CA LEU A 252 -25.08 -21.22 43.80
C LEU A 252 -24.31 -20.01 43.24
N LEU A 253 -22.98 -20.11 43.13
CA LEU A 253 -22.11 -19.06 42.58
C LEU A 253 -22.51 -18.70 41.14
N ARG A 254 -22.89 -19.69 40.33
CA ARG A 254 -23.43 -19.49 38.98
C ARG A 254 -24.75 -18.70 39.01
N GLY A 255 -25.63 -18.97 39.97
CA GLY A 255 -26.86 -18.20 40.19
C GLY A 255 -26.60 -16.76 40.65
N GLU A 256 -25.67 -16.57 41.59
CA GLU A 256 -25.25 -15.24 42.05
C GLU A 256 -24.65 -14.41 40.91
N LEU A 257 -23.79 -15.01 40.08
CA LEU A 257 -23.19 -14.34 38.93
C LEU A 257 -24.25 -13.95 37.88
N MET A 258 -25.27 -14.79 37.64
CA MET A 258 -26.42 -14.44 36.80
C MET A 258 -27.21 -13.25 37.37
N ASN A 259 -27.43 -13.22 38.70
CA ASN A 259 -28.12 -12.11 39.37
C ASN A 259 -27.31 -10.81 39.31
N ILE A 260 -25.99 -10.86 39.54
CA ILE A 260 -25.09 -9.70 39.43
C ILE A 260 -25.08 -9.19 37.99
N ASN A 261 -24.99 -10.06 37.00
CA ASN A 261 -25.02 -9.70 35.58
C ASN A 261 -26.34 -9.00 35.20
N ALA A 262 -27.49 -9.55 35.64
CA ALA A 262 -28.80 -8.92 35.43
C ALA A 262 -28.90 -7.56 36.14
N GLY A 263 -28.36 -7.44 37.36
CA GLY A 263 -28.30 -6.18 38.10
C GLY A 263 -27.42 -5.13 37.41
N PHE A 264 -26.28 -5.55 36.83
CA PHE A 264 -25.39 -4.67 36.07
C PHE A 264 -26.08 -4.12 34.81
N SER A 265 -26.70 -4.97 33.99
CA SER A 265 -27.46 -4.52 32.82
C SER A 265 -28.63 -3.59 33.19
N ALA A 266 -29.31 -3.84 34.32
CA ALA A 266 -30.37 -2.95 34.81
C ALA A 266 -29.83 -1.59 35.28
N LEU A 267 -28.60 -1.54 35.82
CA LEU A 267 -27.93 -0.30 36.20
C LEU A 267 -27.44 0.48 34.97
N GLU A 268 -26.87 -0.22 33.98
CA GLU A 268 -26.44 0.34 32.69
C GLU A 268 -27.62 1.03 31.98
N MET A 269 -28.76 0.36 31.82
CA MET A 269 -29.96 0.99 31.23
C MET A 269 -30.46 2.21 32.03
N ARG A 270 -30.33 2.22 33.37
CA ARG A 270 -30.69 3.39 34.19
C ARG A 270 -29.71 4.55 33.98
N GLN A 271 -28.42 4.25 33.84
CA GLN A 271 -27.40 5.26 33.55
C GLN A 271 -27.62 5.87 32.17
N ASP A 272 -27.91 5.08 31.15
CA ASP A 272 -28.21 5.56 29.80
C ASP A 272 -29.44 6.48 29.80
N VAL A 273 -30.54 6.08 30.46
CA VAL A 273 -31.74 6.92 30.57
C VAL A 273 -31.46 8.21 31.35
N ALA A 274 -30.66 8.17 32.40
CA ALA A 274 -30.24 9.37 33.13
C ALA A 274 -29.42 10.33 32.25
N LEU A 275 -28.45 9.81 31.50
CA LEU A 275 -27.65 10.60 30.55
C LEU A 275 -28.49 11.16 29.38
N LEU A 276 -29.47 10.40 28.89
CA LEU A 276 -30.41 10.87 27.86
C LEU A 276 -31.31 12.01 28.38
N ASN A 277 -31.82 11.90 29.59
CA ASN A 277 -32.60 12.98 30.22
C ASN A 277 -31.74 14.23 30.44
N GLU A 278 -30.51 14.07 30.92
CA GLU A 278 -29.63 15.21 31.22
C GLU A 278 -29.13 15.90 29.94
N THR A 279 -28.84 15.14 28.89
CA THR A 279 -28.53 15.70 27.56
C THR A 279 -29.74 16.33 26.89
N ALA A 280 -30.97 15.87 27.16
CA ALA A 280 -32.19 16.55 26.73
C ALA A 280 -32.36 17.90 27.44
N ARG A 281 -32.23 17.95 28.77
CA ARG A 281 -32.31 19.22 29.54
C ARG A 281 -31.26 20.23 29.07
N LEU A 282 -30.00 19.81 28.94
CA LEU A 282 -28.91 20.67 28.45
C LEU A 282 -29.16 21.17 27.02
N ARG A 283 -29.83 20.39 26.17
CA ARG A 283 -30.27 20.87 24.84
C ARG A 283 -31.34 21.93 24.96
N GLU A 284 -32.34 21.77 25.82
CA GLU A 284 -33.40 22.77 26.02
C GLU A 284 -32.82 24.09 26.58
N GLU A 285 -31.95 24.02 27.59
CA GLU A 285 -31.20 25.16 28.13
C GLU A 285 -30.39 25.87 27.03
N MET A 286 -29.64 25.12 26.20
CA MET A 286 -28.88 25.68 25.08
C MET A 286 -29.78 26.34 24.01
N HIS A 287 -30.96 25.79 23.72
CA HIS A 287 -31.92 26.42 22.79
C HIS A 287 -32.49 27.71 23.37
N SER A 288 -32.79 27.74 24.68
CA SER A 288 -33.22 28.94 25.39
C SER A 288 -32.14 30.04 25.33
N VAL A 289 -30.89 29.71 25.68
CA VAL A 289 -29.75 30.66 25.58
C VAL A 289 -29.56 31.17 24.15
N ARG A 290 -29.67 30.30 23.14
CA ARG A 290 -29.59 30.72 21.73
C ARG A 290 -30.71 31.71 21.36
N ALA A 291 -31.93 31.50 21.84
CA ALA A 291 -33.04 32.41 21.61
C ALA A 291 -32.83 33.77 22.29
N LEU A 292 -32.30 33.80 23.53
CA LEU A 292 -31.91 35.06 24.19
C LEU A 292 -30.82 35.80 23.40
N CYS A 293 -29.77 35.10 22.94
CA CYS A 293 -28.71 35.72 22.13
C CYS A 293 -29.26 36.31 20.82
N GLN A 294 -30.19 35.64 20.14
CA GLN A 294 -30.86 36.15 18.94
C GLN A 294 -31.73 37.37 19.24
N ALA A 295 -32.45 37.38 20.37
CA ALA A 295 -33.24 38.53 20.80
C ALA A 295 -32.36 39.75 21.09
N VAL A 296 -31.24 39.58 21.80
CA VAL A 296 -30.25 40.64 22.05
C VAL A 296 -29.63 41.14 20.75
N GLN A 297 -29.27 40.25 19.82
CA GLN A 297 -28.75 40.63 18.51
C GLN A 297 -29.76 41.47 17.71
N SER A 298 -31.05 41.11 17.75
CA SER A 298 -32.13 41.87 17.12
C SER A 298 -32.32 43.26 17.77
N GLN A 299 -32.29 43.34 19.11
CA GLN A 299 -32.35 44.61 19.83
C GLN A 299 -31.16 45.52 19.51
N LEU A 300 -29.94 44.99 19.45
CA LEU A 300 -28.73 45.72 19.05
C LEU A 300 -28.81 46.22 17.60
N LEU A 301 -29.35 45.40 16.68
CA LEU A 301 -29.56 45.81 15.30
C LEU A 301 -30.57 46.97 15.19
N ASN A 302 -31.70 46.88 15.91
CA ASN A 302 -32.69 47.96 15.95
C ASN A 302 -32.10 49.24 16.54
N PHE A 303 -31.37 49.16 17.65
CA PHE A 303 -30.69 50.32 18.23
C PHE A 303 -29.64 50.95 17.28
N ALA A 304 -28.91 50.13 16.53
CA ALA A 304 -27.98 50.61 15.51
C ALA A 304 -28.71 51.29 14.33
N LEU A 305 -29.89 50.78 13.93
CA LEU A 305 -30.74 51.37 12.89
C LEU A 305 -31.40 52.68 13.37
N ASP A 306 -31.86 52.76 14.62
CA ASP A 306 -32.43 53.98 15.20
C ASP A 306 -31.36 55.07 15.34
N ARG A 307 -30.16 54.74 15.85
CA ARG A 307 -29.02 55.68 15.81
C ARG A 307 -28.67 56.12 14.39
N ARG A 308 -28.73 55.20 13.42
CA ARG A 308 -28.51 55.55 11.99
C ARG A 308 -29.63 56.46 11.49
N LYS A 309 -30.88 56.26 11.91
CA LYS A 309 -32.05 57.10 11.58
C LYS A 309 -31.95 58.49 12.21
N GLU A 310 -31.48 58.62 13.44
CA GLU A 310 -31.18 59.91 14.09
C GLU A 310 -30.05 60.67 13.36
N THR A 311 -28.96 59.99 13.01
CA THR A 311 -27.93 60.62 12.15
C THR A 311 -28.48 60.95 10.76
N SER A 312 -29.37 60.13 10.21
CA SER A 312 -29.97 60.37 8.90
C SER A 312 -30.98 61.51 8.93
N SER A 313 -31.74 61.72 10.01
CA SER A 313 -32.62 62.89 10.17
C SER A 313 -31.82 64.19 10.28
N ASN A 314 -30.62 64.14 10.86
CA ASN A 314 -29.65 65.24 10.88
C ASN A 314 -28.96 65.46 9.52
N ILE A 315 -29.02 64.48 8.60
CA ILE A 315 -28.50 64.60 7.22
C ILE A 315 -29.61 64.99 6.24
N THR A 316 -30.85 64.53 6.41
CA THR A 316 -31.97 64.86 5.49
C THR A 316 -32.40 66.33 5.55
N SER A 317 -32.02 67.07 6.59
CA SER A 317 -32.14 68.54 6.62
C SER A 317 -31.16 69.25 5.67
N SER A 318 -30.09 68.57 5.22
CA SER A 318 -29.04 69.16 4.36
C SER A 318 -29.14 68.81 2.87
N VAL A 319 -29.95 67.81 2.49
CA VAL A 319 -29.96 67.24 1.11
C VAL A 319 -31.25 67.59 0.31
N LEU A 320 -32.07 68.54 0.78
CA LEU A 320 -33.21 69.08 0.01
C LEU A 320 -32.81 69.98 -1.20
N THR A 321 -31.65 69.73 -1.83
CA THR A 321 -31.10 70.59 -2.89
C THR A 321 -30.42 69.83 -4.03
N SER A 322 -31.10 68.87 -4.68
CA SER A 322 -30.92 68.56 -6.13
C SER A 322 -31.83 67.44 -6.69
N THR A 323 -32.98 67.86 -7.23
CA THR A 323 -33.56 67.46 -8.55
C THR A 323 -33.57 66.00 -9.08
N PHE A 324 -34.80 65.49 -9.25
CA PHE A 324 -35.38 64.76 -10.42
C PHE A 324 -35.06 63.28 -10.80
N ASN A 325 -36.18 62.55 -11.00
CA ASN A 325 -36.44 61.31 -11.78
C ASN A 325 -35.86 59.94 -11.31
N ALA A 326 -36.49 58.77 -11.59
CA ALA A 326 -37.91 58.35 -11.72
C ALA A 326 -37.99 56.81 -11.96
N LEU A 327 -39.10 56.13 -11.58
CA LEU A 327 -39.44 54.69 -11.79
C LEU A 327 -38.50 53.64 -11.13
N ALA A 328 -38.86 52.38 -10.83
CA ALA A 328 -40.08 51.66 -10.40
C ALA A 328 -39.66 50.19 -10.06
N GLY A 329 -40.34 49.33 -9.27
CA GLY A 329 -41.51 49.46 -8.39
C GLY A 329 -42.17 48.07 -8.11
N SER A 330 -42.83 47.89 -6.95
CA SER A 330 -43.86 46.84 -6.61
C SER A 330 -43.49 45.33 -6.67
N SER A 331 -44.00 44.38 -5.86
CA SER A 331 -44.77 44.29 -4.60
C SER A 331 -44.64 42.82 -4.06
N GLY A 332 -44.89 42.48 -2.78
CA GLY A 332 -46.14 41.85 -2.27
C GLY A 332 -46.34 40.36 -2.67
N ASP A 333 -46.85 39.41 -1.87
CA ASP A 333 -47.46 39.42 -0.52
C ASP A 333 -47.50 37.96 0.08
N SER A 334 -48.37 37.68 1.07
CA SER A 334 -48.22 36.72 2.18
C SER A 334 -49.18 35.50 2.19
N GLY A 335 -49.03 34.61 3.20
CA GLY A 335 -50.07 33.66 3.70
C GLY A 335 -49.74 32.17 3.55
N ASN A 336 -49.27 31.41 4.57
CA ASN A 336 -49.90 30.97 5.84
C ASN A 336 -51.02 29.92 5.71
N THR A 337 -50.81 28.68 6.20
CA THR A 337 -51.60 28.02 7.28
C THR A 337 -51.21 26.54 7.50
N THR A 338 -51.60 26.01 8.66
CA THR A 338 -51.27 24.71 9.27
C THR A 338 -52.19 23.55 8.88
N GLY A 339 -51.70 22.30 8.87
CA GLY A 339 -52.52 21.09 8.79
C GLY A 339 -51.69 19.81 9.03
N ASN A 340 -52.25 18.82 9.74
CA ASN A 340 -51.50 17.71 10.35
C ASN A 340 -51.78 16.33 9.69
N ALA A 341 -50.96 15.33 10.04
CA ALA A 341 -51.14 13.87 9.88
C ALA A 341 -50.79 13.16 8.54
N SER A 342 -50.11 12.01 8.71
CA SER A 342 -49.63 11.00 7.74
C SER A 342 -50.69 9.90 7.46
N PRO A 343 -50.38 8.78 6.76
CA PRO A 343 -49.73 8.53 5.45
C PRO A 343 -50.73 7.81 4.49
N PRO A 344 -50.38 7.19 3.33
CA PRO A 344 -49.76 5.83 3.30
C PRO A 344 -48.88 5.52 2.03
N LEU A 345 -48.53 4.24 1.87
CA LEU A 345 -47.64 3.65 0.85
C LEU A 345 -48.22 3.57 -0.58
N SER A 346 -47.32 3.56 -1.58
CA SER A 346 -47.25 2.59 -2.72
C SER A 346 -47.15 3.16 -4.16
N ALA A 347 -46.00 2.90 -4.78
CA ALA A 347 -45.78 2.47 -6.17
C ALA A 347 -46.35 3.25 -7.39
N LYS A 348 -45.44 3.74 -8.26
CA LYS A 348 -45.29 3.20 -9.64
C LYS A 348 -44.01 3.66 -10.39
N LYS A 349 -43.25 2.65 -10.83
CA LYS A 349 -42.39 2.47 -12.03
C LYS A 349 -41.89 3.67 -12.88
N GLY A 350 -40.56 3.62 -13.12
CA GLY A 350 -39.88 4.03 -14.37
C GLY A 350 -39.24 5.42 -14.35
N SER A 351 -38.11 5.70 -15.01
CA SER A 351 -37.09 4.84 -15.65
C SER A 351 -35.83 5.70 -15.91
N ALA A 352 -34.64 5.30 -15.44
CA ALA A 352 -33.36 5.89 -15.87
C ALA A 352 -32.18 4.93 -15.60
N ALA A 353 -31.19 4.94 -16.49
CA ALA A 353 -30.10 3.96 -16.51
C ALA A 353 -28.96 4.26 -15.51
N ARG A 354 -28.21 3.22 -15.14
CA ARG A 354 -26.98 3.27 -14.33
C ARG A 354 -25.89 2.49 -15.07
N PRO A 355 -24.63 2.97 -15.15
CA PRO A 355 -23.56 2.26 -15.84
C PRO A 355 -23.12 1.01 -15.08
N VAL A 356 -22.69 0.00 -15.84
CA VAL A 356 -22.19 -1.29 -15.34
C VAL A 356 -20.68 -1.20 -15.09
N VAL A 357 -20.24 -1.68 -13.92
CA VAL A 357 -18.82 -1.94 -13.63
C VAL A 357 -18.58 -3.46 -13.81
N PRO A 358 -17.58 -3.89 -14.59
CA PRO A 358 -17.34 -5.31 -14.84
C PRO A 358 -16.69 -5.99 -13.62
N GLY A 359 -17.32 -7.04 -13.11
CA GLY A 359 -16.72 -7.93 -12.14
C GLY A 359 -15.69 -8.86 -12.78
N ARG A 360 -14.59 -9.12 -12.08
CA ARG A 360 -13.61 -10.15 -12.48
C ARG A 360 -14.20 -11.55 -12.29
N SER A 361 -14.01 -12.41 -13.28
CA SER A 361 -14.36 -13.83 -13.22
C SER A 361 -13.10 -14.68 -13.08
N ASP A 362 -12.85 -15.23 -11.89
CA ASP A 362 -11.82 -16.26 -11.70
C ASP A 362 -12.39 -17.62 -12.08
N SER A 363 -12.12 -18.06 -13.32
CA SER A 363 -12.50 -19.37 -13.83
C SER A 363 -11.34 -20.36 -13.70
N SER A 364 -11.35 -21.17 -12.65
CA SER A 364 -10.39 -22.27 -12.45
C SER A 364 -10.76 -23.49 -13.30
N THR A 365 -10.12 -23.65 -14.46
CA THR A 365 -10.12 -24.90 -15.24
C THR A 365 -8.69 -25.32 -15.54
N GLY A 366 -8.22 -26.41 -14.93
CA GLY A 366 -6.90 -26.96 -15.22
C GLY A 366 -6.88 -27.82 -16.48
N THR A 367 -5.73 -27.94 -17.14
CA THR A 367 -5.35 -29.08 -18.00
C THR A 367 -3.82 -29.15 -18.12
N LYS A 368 -3.26 -30.32 -17.79
CA LYS A 368 -1.98 -30.94 -18.21
C LYS A 368 -0.77 -30.04 -18.59
N LEU A 369 0.33 -30.27 -17.88
CA LEU A 369 1.48 -30.99 -18.45
C LEU A 369 1.94 -32.07 -17.46
#